data_AF-K3XIA8-F1
#
_entry.id   AF-K3XIA8-F1
#
_cell.length_a   1.000
_cell.length_b   1.000
_cell.length_c   1.000
_cell.angle_alpha   90.00
_cell.angle_beta   90.00
_cell.angle_gamma   90.00
#
_symmetry.space_group_name_H-M   'P 1'
#
loop_
_entity.id
_entity.type
_entity.pdbx_description
1 polymer ?
#
loop_
_entity_poly.entity_id
_entity_poly.type
_entity_poly.pdbx_seq_one_letter_code
_entity_poly.pdbx_strand_id
1 'polypeptide(L)'
;MKIHPMTIIAGFRMAAECARNALLQRTIDNKENTDKFRADLMNIAMTTLSSKILSQDKEYFAELAVDAVLRLKGSTNLEAIQILKKPGGSLKDSFLDEGFILDKKIGIGQPKRIENAKILVANTAMDTDKVKIYGARVRVDSMSKVADIEAAEKQKMREKVQKIIGHGINCFVNRQLIYNFPEELFADAGILAIEHADFEGIERLALVTGGEIASTFDNPESVKLGHCKVIEEIMIGEDRLIHFSGVEMGQACTIVLRGASEHVLDEAERSLHDALCVLSQTVNDTRVLFGGGWPEMVMAKEVDELARKTPGKKSHAIDAFSRALQAIPTTIADNAGLDSAEMISQLRAEHHKENCTAGIDVITGTVGDMQKLGIQESFKVKQAILLSATEAAEMILRVDEIITCAPRRREDRM
;
A
#
# COMPACT_ATOMS: atom_id res chain seq x y z
N MET A 1 -7.25 23.40 39.25
CA MET A 1 -7.14 22.32 40.25
C MET A 1 -5.74 21.71 40.12
N LYS A 2 -4.98 21.53 41.20
CA LYS A 2 -3.63 20.93 41.13
C LYS A 2 -3.75 19.40 41.33
N ILE A 3 -3.64 18.64 40.24
CA ILE A 3 -3.69 17.17 40.23
C ILE A 3 -2.31 16.66 39.81
N HIS A 4 -1.82 15.62 40.50
CA HIS A 4 -0.54 15.01 40.17
C HIS A 4 -0.60 14.30 38.81
N PRO A 5 0.38 14.45 37.90
CA PRO A 5 0.34 13.85 36.56
C PRO A 5 0.09 12.33 36.57
N MET A 6 0.72 11.59 37.48
CA MET A 6 0.46 10.15 37.67
C MET A 6 -1.01 9.80 37.99
N THR A 7 -1.74 10.70 38.67
CA THR A 7 -3.18 10.50 38.92
C THR A 7 -4.00 10.71 37.65
N ILE A 8 -3.58 11.63 36.78
CA ILE A 8 -4.21 11.87 35.47
C ILE A 8 -3.99 10.65 34.57
N ILE A 9 -2.75 10.15 34.49
CA ILE A 9 -2.39 8.95 33.74
C ILE A 9 -3.22 7.74 34.19
N ALA A 10 -3.37 7.53 35.50
CA ALA A 10 -4.21 6.45 36.03
C ALA A 10 -5.68 6.58 35.59
N GLY A 11 -6.22 7.81 35.53
CA GLY A 11 -7.56 8.06 34.99
C GLY A 11 -7.65 7.80 33.49
N PHE A 12 -6.68 8.27 32.71
CA PHE A 12 -6.64 8.05 31.25
C PHE A 12 -6.55 6.57 30.87
N ARG A 13 -5.77 5.77 31.60
CA ARG A 13 -5.71 4.31 31.38
C ARG A 13 -7.07 3.64 31.58
N MET A 14 -7.77 3.97 32.67
CA MET A 14 -9.12 3.47 32.93
C MET A 14 -10.12 3.90 31.84
N ALA A 15 -10.02 5.16 31.39
CA ALA A 15 -10.86 5.68 30.32
C ALA A 15 -10.59 4.98 28.98
N ALA A 16 -9.32 4.77 28.61
CA ALA A 16 -8.93 4.11 27.38
C ALA A 16 -9.37 2.63 27.33
N GLU A 17 -9.25 1.89 28.43
CA GLU A 17 -9.75 0.52 28.52
C GLU A 17 -11.28 0.47 28.35
N CYS A 18 -12.00 1.37 29.00
CA CYS A 18 -13.45 1.48 28.89
C CYS A 18 -13.89 1.84 27.46
N ALA A 19 -13.26 2.85 26.86
CA ALA A 19 -13.50 3.27 25.48
C ALA A 19 -13.23 2.13 24.48
N ARG A 20 -12.13 1.40 24.64
CA ARG A 20 -11.80 0.24 23.79
C ARG A 20 -12.84 -0.87 23.90
N ASN A 21 -13.30 -1.17 25.12
CA ASN A 21 -14.34 -2.19 25.34
C ASN A 21 -15.68 -1.76 24.74
N ALA A 22 -16.02 -0.47 24.85
CA ALA A 22 -17.21 0.12 24.24
C ALA A 22 -17.24 -0.02 22.72
N LEU A 23 -16.09 0.20 22.05
CA LEU A 23 -15.96 -0.02 20.61
C LEU A 23 -16.12 -1.50 20.25
N LEU A 24 -15.43 -2.39 20.97
CA LEU A 24 -15.48 -3.84 20.72
C LEU A 24 -16.90 -4.42 20.80
N GLN A 25 -17.74 -3.90 21.69
CA GLN A 25 -19.12 -4.36 21.83
C GLN A 25 -20.04 -3.90 20.69
N ARG A 26 -19.64 -2.87 19.93
CA ARG A 26 -20.46 -2.24 18.89
C ARG A 26 -19.89 -2.41 17.49
N THR A 27 -18.90 -3.29 17.30
CA THR A 27 -18.39 -3.66 15.97
C THR A 27 -19.40 -4.50 15.20
N ILE A 28 -19.44 -4.31 13.90
CA ILE A 28 -20.17 -5.16 12.95
C ILE A 28 -19.13 -6.02 12.23
N ASP A 29 -19.39 -7.31 12.05
CA ASP A 29 -18.52 -8.22 11.30
C ASP A 29 -19.35 -8.98 10.27
N ASN A 30 -19.06 -8.78 8.99
CA ASN A 30 -19.77 -9.39 7.87
C ASN A 30 -18.90 -10.41 7.10
N LYS A 31 -17.85 -10.94 7.72
CA LYS A 31 -16.89 -11.88 7.10
C LYS A 31 -17.54 -13.05 6.32
N GLU A 32 -18.64 -13.58 6.81
CA GLU A 32 -19.29 -14.76 6.22
C GLU A 32 -20.03 -14.45 4.89
N ASN A 33 -20.37 -13.19 4.65
CA ASN A 33 -21.12 -12.78 3.46
C ASN A 33 -20.24 -11.93 2.54
N THR A 34 -19.76 -12.53 1.46
CA THR A 34 -18.84 -11.89 0.50
C THR A 34 -19.39 -10.60 -0.12
N ASP A 35 -20.69 -10.57 -0.43
CA ASP A 35 -21.31 -9.42 -1.10
C ASP A 35 -21.44 -8.24 -0.14
N LYS A 36 -21.86 -8.52 1.10
CA LYS A 36 -21.91 -7.51 2.16
C LYS A 36 -20.52 -7.03 2.54
N PHE A 37 -19.55 -7.93 2.62
CA PHE A 37 -18.18 -7.57 2.93
C PHE A 37 -17.55 -6.69 1.84
N ARG A 38 -17.81 -6.98 0.56
CA ARG A 38 -17.39 -6.09 -0.54
C ARG A 38 -18.04 -4.70 -0.41
N ALA A 39 -19.33 -4.64 -0.06
CA ALA A 39 -20.02 -3.36 0.17
C ALA A 39 -19.42 -2.59 1.36
N ASP A 40 -19.06 -3.28 2.45
CA ASP A 40 -18.40 -2.66 3.60
C ASP A 40 -17.02 -2.09 3.22
N LEU A 41 -16.23 -2.84 2.44
CA LEU A 41 -14.95 -2.36 1.93
C LEU A 41 -15.13 -1.13 1.02
N MET A 42 -16.15 -1.12 0.18
CA MET A 42 -16.48 0.02 -0.68
C MET A 42 -16.79 1.28 0.14
N ASN A 43 -17.63 1.14 1.18
CA ASN A 43 -17.99 2.22 2.09
C ASN A 43 -16.77 2.76 2.86
N ILE A 44 -15.87 1.88 3.31
CA ILE A 44 -14.62 2.27 3.97
C ILE A 44 -13.70 3.04 3.02
N ALA A 45 -13.56 2.57 1.78
CA ALA A 45 -12.77 3.24 0.76
C ALA A 45 -13.33 4.63 0.44
N MET A 46 -14.64 4.73 0.20
CA MET A 46 -15.32 6.01 -0.05
C MET A 46 -15.14 6.99 1.11
N THR A 47 -15.27 6.52 2.35
CA THR A 47 -15.07 7.35 3.55
C THR A 47 -13.63 7.86 3.64
N THR A 48 -12.65 6.99 3.40
CA THR A 48 -11.21 7.33 3.45
C THR A 48 -10.78 8.31 2.36
N LEU A 49 -11.41 8.24 1.18
CA LEU A 49 -11.09 9.09 0.02
C LEU A 49 -11.81 10.45 0.05
N SER A 50 -12.88 10.59 0.85
CA SER A 50 -13.75 11.77 0.84
C SER A 50 -13.08 13.08 1.28
N SER A 51 -11.96 13.03 2.01
CA SER A 51 -11.21 14.22 2.45
C SER A 51 -10.08 14.65 1.51
N LYS A 52 -9.91 14.00 0.35
CA LYS A 52 -8.73 14.15 -0.52
C LYS A 52 -9.09 14.63 -1.92
N ILE A 53 -8.09 14.80 -2.78
CA ILE A 53 -8.29 15.22 -4.19
C ILE A 53 -9.16 14.24 -4.98
N LEU A 54 -9.15 12.95 -4.60
CA LEU A 54 -9.97 11.89 -5.19
C LEU A 54 -11.45 11.93 -4.76
N SER A 55 -11.85 12.88 -3.91
CA SER A 55 -13.23 13.00 -3.41
C SER A 55 -14.27 13.20 -4.50
N GLN A 56 -13.91 13.86 -5.61
CA GLN A 56 -14.81 14.11 -6.76
C GLN A 56 -15.25 12.81 -7.43
N ASP A 57 -14.35 11.83 -7.50
CA ASP A 57 -14.56 10.54 -8.19
C ASP A 57 -14.34 9.37 -7.23
N LYS A 58 -14.71 9.57 -5.97
CA LYS A 58 -14.42 8.63 -4.87
C LYS A 58 -15.03 7.25 -5.09
N GLU A 59 -16.19 7.15 -5.73
CA GLU A 59 -16.84 5.87 -6.05
C GLU A 59 -15.97 5.06 -7.02
N TYR A 60 -15.45 5.72 -8.05
CA TYR A 60 -14.60 5.07 -9.04
C TYR A 60 -13.29 4.56 -8.42
N PHE A 61 -12.59 5.41 -7.66
CA PHE A 61 -11.34 5.03 -7.00
C PHE A 61 -11.56 4.04 -5.84
N ALA A 62 -12.71 4.06 -5.19
CA ALA A 62 -13.07 3.06 -4.20
C ALA A 62 -13.22 1.68 -4.83
N GLU A 63 -13.89 1.57 -5.98
CA GLU A 63 -14.01 0.30 -6.71
C GLU A 63 -12.63 -0.23 -7.14
N LEU A 64 -11.78 0.63 -7.71
CA LEU A 64 -10.41 0.28 -8.09
C LEU A 64 -9.60 -0.25 -6.89
N ALA A 65 -9.68 0.42 -5.74
CA ALA A 65 -8.94 0.03 -4.54
C ALA A 65 -9.46 -1.29 -3.96
N VAL A 66 -10.78 -1.51 -3.93
CA VAL A 66 -11.40 -2.74 -3.44
C VAL A 66 -11.03 -3.92 -4.34
N ASP A 67 -11.15 -3.76 -5.65
CA ASP A 67 -10.82 -4.82 -6.61
C ASP A 67 -9.33 -5.17 -6.56
N ALA A 68 -8.44 -4.19 -6.42
CA ALA A 68 -7.01 -4.42 -6.26
C ALA A 68 -6.68 -5.21 -4.98
N VAL A 69 -7.32 -4.87 -3.86
CA VAL A 69 -7.09 -5.56 -2.57
C VAL A 69 -7.69 -6.97 -2.56
N LEU A 70 -8.86 -7.18 -3.16
CA LEU A 70 -9.46 -8.51 -3.26
C LEU A 70 -8.62 -9.47 -4.13
N ARG A 71 -7.90 -8.95 -5.14
CA ARG A 71 -6.97 -9.74 -5.96
C ARG A 71 -5.78 -10.28 -5.18
N LEU A 72 -5.35 -9.62 -4.11
CA LEU A 72 -4.25 -10.07 -3.24
C LEU A 72 -4.58 -11.36 -2.45
N LYS A 73 -5.84 -11.84 -2.46
CA LYS A 73 -6.30 -13.09 -1.81
C LYS A 73 -5.84 -13.23 -0.34
N GLY A 74 -5.85 -12.13 0.41
CA GLY A 74 -5.51 -12.11 1.84
C GLY A 74 -4.03 -11.81 2.14
N SER A 75 -3.19 -11.56 1.14
CA SER A 75 -1.88 -10.95 1.37
C SER A 75 -2.05 -9.49 1.79
N THR A 76 -1.39 -9.08 2.87
CA THR A 76 -1.29 -7.66 3.26
C THR A 76 -0.09 -6.95 2.69
N ASN A 77 0.68 -7.60 1.81
CA ASN A 77 1.80 -6.91 1.18
C ASN A 77 1.28 -5.97 0.09
N LEU A 78 1.28 -4.68 0.39
CA LEU A 78 0.91 -3.63 -0.56
C LEU A 78 1.93 -3.46 -1.67
N GLU A 79 3.17 -3.94 -1.50
CA GLU A 79 4.19 -3.91 -2.55
C GLU A 79 3.78 -4.75 -3.76
N ALA A 80 2.85 -5.70 -3.61
CA ALA A 80 2.31 -6.46 -4.73
C ALA A 80 1.36 -5.62 -5.63
N ILE A 81 0.90 -4.45 -5.17
CA ILE A 81 0.15 -3.49 -5.97
C ILE A 81 1.13 -2.43 -6.46
N GLN A 82 1.36 -2.39 -7.78
CA GLN A 82 2.18 -1.37 -8.40
C GLN A 82 1.30 -0.17 -8.79
N ILE A 83 1.71 1.04 -8.39
CA ILE A 83 1.06 2.28 -8.83
C ILE A 83 1.95 2.93 -9.90
N LEU A 84 1.44 3.05 -11.13
CA LEU A 84 2.12 3.70 -12.25
C LEU A 84 1.51 5.06 -12.50
N LYS A 85 2.27 6.13 -12.25
CA LYS A 85 1.85 7.50 -12.56
C LYS A 85 2.24 7.84 -14.00
N LYS A 86 1.25 8.19 -14.84
CA LYS A 86 1.49 8.64 -16.21
C LYS A 86 0.78 9.99 -16.45
N PRO A 87 1.52 11.07 -16.73
CA PRO A 87 0.92 12.38 -16.96
C PRO A 87 0.06 12.40 -18.23
N GLY A 88 -0.97 13.25 -18.20
CA GLY A 88 -1.91 13.48 -19.29
C GLY A 88 -3.27 12.84 -19.06
N GLY A 89 -4.32 13.51 -19.52
CA GLY A 89 -5.72 13.09 -19.33
C GLY A 89 -6.29 13.54 -17.98
N SER A 90 -7.42 12.93 -17.62
CA SER A 90 -8.13 13.16 -16.35
C SER A 90 -7.82 12.05 -15.34
N LEU A 91 -8.08 12.31 -14.05
CA LEU A 91 -8.02 11.29 -13.01
C LEU A 91 -8.98 10.11 -13.30
N LYS A 92 -10.11 10.37 -13.95
CA LYS A 92 -11.06 9.33 -14.40
C LYS A 92 -10.50 8.34 -15.41
N ASP A 93 -9.44 8.71 -16.11
CA ASP A 93 -8.79 7.83 -17.09
C ASP A 93 -7.83 6.84 -16.44
N SER A 94 -7.66 6.93 -15.11
CA SER A 94 -6.91 5.95 -14.32
C SER A 94 -7.63 4.61 -14.31
N PHE A 95 -6.93 3.48 -14.26
CA PHE A 95 -7.58 2.17 -14.24
C PHE A 95 -6.73 1.10 -13.55
N LEU A 96 -7.38 0.02 -13.13
CA LEU A 96 -6.75 -1.20 -12.63
C LEU A 96 -6.62 -2.17 -13.80
N ASP A 97 -5.39 -2.50 -14.16
CA ASP A 97 -5.13 -3.45 -15.24
C ASP A 97 -5.50 -4.87 -14.79
N GLU A 98 -6.17 -5.66 -15.65
CA GLU A 98 -6.53 -7.06 -15.34
C GLU A 98 -5.32 -8.00 -15.27
N GLY A 99 -4.20 -7.59 -15.88
CA GLY A 99 -2.95 -8.30 -15.85
C GLY A 99 -1.91 -7.56 -15.01
N PHE A 100 -0.77 -7.32 -15.64
CA PHE A 100 0.33 -6.58 -15.05
C PHE A 100 1.01 -5.72 -16.10
N ILE A 101 1.32 -4.48 -15.75
CA ILE A 101 2.03 -3.54 -16.63
C ILE A 101 3.39 -3.26 -16.02
N LEU A 102 4.43 -3.46 -16.83
CA LEU A 102 5.81 -3.19 -16.49
C LEU A 102 6.30 -1.94 -17.24
N ASP A 103 6.87 -0.98 -16.51
CA ASP A 103 7.46 0.24 -17.07
C ASP A 103 8.85 0.00 -17.67
N LYS A 104 8.86 -0.78 -18.76
CA LYS A 104 10.04 -1.11 -19.56
C LYS A 104 9.67 -1.15 -21.04
N LYS A 105 10.70 -1.10 -21.88
CA LYS A 105 10.60 -1.16 -23.34
C LYS A 105 11.20 -2.47 -23.83
N ILE A 106 10.67 -2.95 -24.94
CA ILE A 106 11.18 -4.15 -25.61
C ILE A 106 12.46 -3.80 -26.38
N GLY A 107 13.44 -4.70 -26.35
CA GLY A 107 14.70 -4.59 -27.07
C GLY A 107 14.54 -4.51 -28.60
N ILE A 108 15.57 -4.05 -29.29
CA ILE A 108 15.52 -3.86 -30.75
C ILE A 108 15.58 -5.23 -31.45
N GLY A 109 14.71 -5.45 -32.43
CA GLY A 109 14.68 -6.72 -33.21
C GLY A 109 13.93 -7.87 -32.54
N GLN A 110 13.36 -7.65 -31.35
CA GLN A 110 12.56 -8.64 -30.62
C GLN A 110 11.06 -8.56 -30.99
N PRO A 111 10.30 -9.65 -30.80
CA PRO A 111 8.86 -9.66 -31.07
C PRO A 111 8.13 -8.71 -30.12
N LYS A 112 7.38 -7.75 -30.67
CA LYS A 112 6.60 -6.78 -29.88
C LYS A 112 5.36 -7.36 -29.22
N ARG A 113 4.94 -8.54 -29.67
CA ARG A 113 3.81 -9.29 -29.14
C ARG A 113 4.14 -10.77 -29.16
N ILE A 114 3.89 -11.45 -28.04
CA ILE A 114 4.03 -12.88 -27.85
C ILE A 114 2.69 -13.44 -27.38
N GLU A 115 2.27 -14.55 -27.98
CA GLU A 115 1.12 -15.32 -27.53
C GLU A 115 1.57 -16.60 -26.84
N ASN A 116 0.84 -17.02 -25.80
CA ASN A 116 1.15 -18.13 -24.91
C ASN A 116 2.59 -18.05 -24.36
N ALA A 117 2.85 -16.97 -23.63
CA ALA A 117 4.14 -16.71 -23.03
C ALA A 117 4.53 -17.74 -21.96
N LYS A 118 5.71 -18.33 -22.13
CA LYS A 118 6.49 -19.09 -21.15
C LYS A 118 7.64 -18.22 -20.69
N ILE A 119 7.50 -17.69 -19.48
CA ILE A 119 8.34 -16.64 -18.93
C ILE A 119 9.33 -17.27 -17.96
N LEU A 120 10.62 -17.02 -18.16
CA LEU A 120 11.63 -17.29 -17.16
C LEU A 120 12.00 -15.99 -16.45
N VAL A 121 11.74 -15.96 -15.15
CA VAL A 121 12.10 -14.85 -14.28
C VAL A 121 13.44 -15.16 -13.63
N ALA A 122 14.42 -14.29 -13.81
CA ALA A 122 15.81 -14.57 -13.43
C ALA A 122 16.48 -13.42 -12.67
N ASN A 123 17.44 -13.79 -11.82
CA ASN A 123 18.39 -12.87 -11.20
C ASN A 123 19.82 -13.33 -11.47
N THR A 124 20.32 -13.04 -12.67
CA THR A 124 21.67 -13.44 -13.07
C THR A 124 22.41 -12.31 -13.78
N ALA A 125 23.74 -12.30 -13.69
CA ALA A 125 24.56 -11.34 -14.40
C ALA A 125 24.66 -11.67 -15.89
N MET A 126 24.34 -10.69 -16.75
CA MET A 126 24.36 -10.81 -18.22
C MET A 126 25.25 -9.74 -18.88
N ASP A 127 26.23 -9.23 -18.15
CA ASP A 127 27.23 -8.24 -18.61
C ASP A 127 28.54 -8.97 -18.95
N THR A 128 29.31 -9.30 -17.91
CA THR A 128 30.54 -10.06 -18.00
C THR A 128 30.55 -11.04 -16.85
N ASP A 129 30.56 -12.34 -17.15
CA ASP A 129 30.64 -13.39 -16.13
C ASP A 129 32.09 -13.53 -15.65
N LYS A 130 32.66 -12.40 -15.19
CA LYS A 130 33.96 -12.34 -14.53
C LYS A 130 33.86 -13.23 -13.31
N VAL A 131 34.73 -14.23 -13.25
CA VAL A 131 34.86 -15.07 -12.06
C VAL A 131 35.12 -14.12 -10.90
N LYS A 132 34.21 -14.06 -9.92
CA LYS A 132 34.26 -13.14 -8.76
C LYS A 132 35.35 -13.54 -7.76
N ILE A 133 36.55 -13.87 -8.24
CA ILE A 133 37.74 -14.02 -7.41
C ILE A 133 38.30 -12.61 -7.25
N TYR A 134 37.99 -11.98 -6.12
CA TYR A 134 38.56 -10.67 -5.76
C TYR A 134 40.09 -10.72 -5.91
N GLY A 135 40.64 -9.87 -6.78
CA GLY A 135 42.09 -9.76 -7.00
C GLY A 135 42.66 -10.62 -8.13
N ALA A 136 41.84 -11.37 -8.89
CA ALA A 136 42.31 -12.07 -10.08
C ALA A 136 42.73 -11.07 -11.18
N ARG A 137 44.04 -10.84 -11.31
CA ARG A 137 44.65 -10.11 -12.41
C ARG A 137 45.22 -11.14 -13.39
N VAL A 138 44.65 -11.22 -14.58
CA VAL A 138 45.20 -12.06 -15.65
C VAL A 138 46.39 -11.32 -16.26
N ARG A 139 47.60 -11.83 -16.03
CA ARG A 139 48.81 -11.36 -16.71
C ARG A 139 48.98 -12.17 -17.98
N VAL A 140 49.11 -11.48 -19.11
CA VAL A 140 49.24 -12.08 -20.43
C VAL A 140 50.55 -11.66 -21.07
N ASP A 141 51.24 -12.62 -21.68
CA ASP A 141 52.58 -12.42 -22.26
C ASP A 141 52.54 -11.85 -23.69
N SER A 142 51.37 -11.83 -24.33
CA SER A 142 51.19 -11.35 -25.71
C SER A 142 49.76 -10.83 -25.95
N MET A 143 49.60 -9.95 -26.94
CA MET A 143 48.29 -9.45 -27.38
C MET A 143 47.37 -10.55 -27.93
N SER A 144 47.94 -11.62 -28.51
CA SER A 144 47.15 -12.77 -28.99
C SER A 144 46.39 -13.46 -27.84
N LYS A 145 47.05 -13.66 -26.69
CA LYS A 145 46.40 -14.25 -25.51
C LYS A 145 45.29 -13.36 -24.94
N VAL A 146 45.36 -12.03 -25.11
CA VAL A 146 44.27 -11.12 -24.74
C VAL A 146 43.03 -11.39 -25.60
N ALA A 147 43.21 -11.55 -26.91
CA ALA A 147 42.12 -11.87 -27.84
C ALA A 147 41.50 -13.25 -27.54
N ASP A 148 42.32 -14.24 -27.19
CA ASP A 148 41.86 -15.58 -26.79
C ASP A 148 40.99 -15.52 -25.51
N ILE A 149 41.37 -14.68 -24.54
CA ILE A 149 40.56 -14.46 -23.32
C ILE A 149 39.23 -13.79 -23.66
N GLU A 150 39.24 -12.77 -24.50
CA GLU A 150 38.00 -12.09 -24.93
C GLU A 150 37.06 -13.06 -25.66
N ALA A 151 37.61 -13.92 -26.52
CA ALA A 151 36.84 -14.96 -27.22
C ALA A 151 36.28 -15.99 -26.23
N ALA A 152 37.05 -16.40 -25.23
CA ALA A 152 36.60 -17.33 -24.19
C ALA A 152 35.48 -16.73 -23.32
N GLU A 153 35.56 -15.44 -22.97
CA GLU A 153 34.49 -14.74 -22.25
C GLU A 153 33.19 -14.68 -23.07
N LYS A 154 33.28 -14.35 -24.36
CA LYS A 154 32.12 -14.36 -25.28
C LYS A 154 31.53 -15.78 -25.42
N GLN A 155 32.37 -16.80 -25.53
CA GLN A 155 31.91 -18.18 -25.67
C GLN A 155 31.21 -18.66 -24.39
N LYS A 156 31.72 -18.32 -23.20
CA LYS A 156 31.08 -18.61 -21.91
C LYS A 156 29.70 -17.95 -21.81
N MET A 157 29.58 -16.68 -22.25
CA MET A 157 28.29 -16.00 -22.31
C MET A 157 27.31 -16.66 -23.29
N ARG A 158 27.79 -17.09 -24.46
CA ARG A 158 26.99 -17.82 -25.43
C ARG A 158 26.47 -19.14 -24.86
N GLU A 159 27.32 -19.92 -24.19
CA GLU A 159 26.92 -21.17 -23.53
C GLU A 159 25.85 -20.93 -22.46
N LYS A 160 25.99 -19.85 -21.67
CA LYS A 160 24.99 -19.46 -20.66
C LYS A 160 23.64 -19.12 -21.30
N VAL A 161 23.64 -18.34 -22.37
CA VAL A 161 22.41 -18.01 -23.12
C VAL A 161 21.79 -19.25 -23.74
N GLN A 162 22.61 -20.16 -24.30
CA GLN A 162 22.12 -21.43 -24.85
C GLN A 162 21.48 -22.32 -23.78
N LYS A 163 22.04 -22.37 -22.56
CA LYS A 163 21.39 -23.05 -21.44
C LYS A 163 20.00 -22.48 -21.17
N ILE A 164 19.85 -21.15 -21.15
CA ILE A 164 18.57 -20.45 -20.95
C ILE A 164 17.58 -20.78 -22.09
N ILE A 165 18.02 -20.72 -23.34
CA ILE A 165 17.21 -21.08 -24.52
C ILE A 165 16.74 -22.55 -24.42
N GLY A 166 17.59 -23.43 -23.90
CA GLY A 166 17.29 -24.86 -23.70
C GLY A 166 16.09 -25.14 -22.79
N HIS A 167 15.64 -24.18 -21.98
CA HIS A 167 14.40 -24.30 -21.18
C HIS A 167 13.12 -24.17 -22.02
N GLY A 168 13.22 -23.82 -23.32
CA GLY A 168 12.06 -23.72 -24.21
C GLY A 168 11.13 -22.54 -23.88
N ILE A 169 11.74 -21.42 -23.48
CA ILE A 169 11.06 -20.17 -23.09
C ILE A 169 10.88 -19.25 -24.30
N ASN A 170 9.91 -18.34 -24.23
CA ASN A 170 9.72 -17.29 -25.23
C ASN A 170 9.90 -15.87 -24.68
N CYS A 171 9.90 -15.72 -23.36
CA CYS A 171 10.19 -14.47 -22.68
C CYS A 171 11.19 -14.72 -21.54
N PHE A 172 12.27 -13.96 -21.53
CA PHE A 172 13.28 -13.96 -20.48
C PHE A 172 13.23 -12.60 -19.77
N VAL A 173 12.97 -12.60 -18.47
CA VAL A 173 12.97 -11.40 -17.64
C VAL A 173 14.11 -11.49 -16.66
N ASN A 174 15.01 -10.51 -16.69
CA ASN A 174 16.17 -10.48 -15.79
C ASN A 174 16.17 -9.24 -14.90
N ARG A 175 16.62 -9.45 -13.66
CA ARG A 175 16.80 -8.34 -12.69
C ARG A 175 17.90 -7.40 -13.12
N GLN A 176 18.97 -7.98 -13.63
CA GLN A 176 20.16 -7.25 -14.01
C GLN A 176 20.06 -6.84 -15.47
N LEU A 177 20.90 -5.90 -15.86
CA LEU A 177 21.05 -5.47 -17.24
C LEU A 177 21.48 -6.65 -18.11
N ILE A 178 21.03 -6.65 -19.36
CA ILE A 178 21.40 -7.60 -20.40
C ILE A 178 22.18 -6.81 -21.44
N TYR A 179 23.47 -7.07 -21.58
CA TYR A 179 24.29 -6.35 -22.56
C TYR A 179 23.96 -6.77 -23.99
N ASN A 180 24.39 -5.93 -24.94
CA ASN A 180 24.09 -6.08 -26.36
C ASN A 180 24.39 -7.49 -26.92
N PHE A 181 25.49 -8.13 -26.51
CA PHE A 181 25.86 -9.44 -27.05
C PHE A 181 24.89 -10.56 -26.62
N PRO A 182 24.56 -10.74 -25.32
CA PRO A 182 23.47 -11.63 -24.95
C PRO A 182 22.09 -11.23 -25.49
N GLU A 183 21.80 -9.93 -25.59
CA GLU A 183 20.52 -9.44 -26.14
C GLU A 183 20.34 -9.84 -27.61
N GLU A 184 21.39 -9.71 -28.43
CA GLU A 184 21.43 -10.16 -29.82
C GLU A 184 21.16 -11.66 -29.93
N LEU A 185 21.78 -12.48 -29.07
CA LEU A 185 21.56 -13.93 -29.05
C LEU A 185 20.12 -14.31 -28.69
N PHE A 186 19.45 -13.55 -27.81
CA PHE A 186 18.03 -13.77 -27.51
C PHE A 186 17.14 -13.35 -28.68
N ALA A 187 17.46 -12.23 -29.34
CA ALA A 187 16.74 -11.76 -30.52
C ALA A 187 16.84 -12.75 -31.69
N ASP A 188 18.03 -13.29 -31.96
CA ASP A 188 18.26 -14.32 -32.98
C ASP A 188 17.47 -15.62 -32.70
N ALA A 189 17.32 -15.96 -31.41
CA ALA A 189 16.51 -17.10 -30.98
C ALA A 189 15.00 -16.81 -30.97
N GLY A 190 14.58 -15.56 -31.25
CA GLY A 190 13.18 -15.13 -31.20
C GLY A 190 12.60 -15.03 -29.79
N ILE A 191 13.46 -14.89 -28.77
CA ILE A 191 13.06 -14.76 -27.35
C ILE A 191 13.01 -13.27 -26.99
N LEU A 192 11.91 -12.84 -26.37
CA LEU A 192 11.79 -11.50 -25.81
C LEU A 192 12.66 -11.40 -24.55
N ALA A 193 13.61 -10.46 -24.52
CA ALA A 193 14.45 -10.23 -23.35
C ALA A 193 14.07 -8.90 -22.70
N ILE A 194 13.62 -8.96 -21.45
CA ILE A 194 13.31 -7.79 -20.62
C ILE A 194 14.41 -7.66 -19.58
N GLU A 195 15.18 -6.59 -19.68
CA GLU A 195 16.27 -6.30 -18.75
C GLU A 195 15.87 -5.32 -17.65
N HIS A 196 16.68 -5.32 -16.59
CA HIS A 196 16.60 -4.33 -15.51
C HIS A 196 15.19 -4.17 -14.92
N ALA A 197 14.49 -5.29 -14.74
CA ALA A 197 13.30 -5.29 -13.90
C ALA A 197 13.75 -5.18 -12.43
N ASP A 198 13.30 -4.14 -11.73
CA ASP A 198 13.66 -3.94 -10.33
C ASP A 198 13.25 -5.13 -9.46
N PHE A 199 13.81 -5.20 -8.26
CA PHE A 199 13.55 -6.32 -7.34
C PHE A 199 12.04 -6.53 -7.12
N GLU A 200 11.31 -5.46 -6.81
CA GLU A 200 9.85 -5.49 -6.67
C GLU A 200 9.15 -5.89 -7.97
N GLY A 201 9.63 -5.43 -9.13
CA GLY A 201 9.04 -5.77 -10.43
C GLY A 201 9.12 -7.26 -10.73
N ILE A 202 10.21 -7.91 -10.36
CA ILE A 202 10.42 -9.35 -10.52
C ILE A 202 9.59 -10.17 -9.56
N GLU A 203 9.49 -9.75 -8.30
CA GLU A 203 8.63 -10.40 -7.33
C GLU A 203 7.15 -10.30 -7.75
N ARG A 204 6.71 -9.13 -8.22
CA ARG A 204 5.36 -8.96 -8.80
C ARG A 204 5.15 -9.86 -10.00
N LEU A 205 6.09 -9.91 -10.95
CA LEU A 205 5.99 -10.80 -12.11
C LEU A 205 5.93 -12.28 -11.72
N ALA A 206 6.69 -12.70 -10.72
CA ALA A 206 6.62 -14.05 -10.17
C ALA A 206 5.22 -14.35 -9.58
N LEU A 207 4.65 -13.41 -8.81
CA LEU A 207 3.30 -13.53 -8.23
C LEU A 207 2.17 -13.50 -9.28
N VAL A 208 2.35 -12.76 -10.37
CA VAL A 208 1.39 -12.64 -11.46
C VAL A 208 1.41 -13.89 -12.34
N THR A 209 2.60 -14.27 -12.80
CA THR A 209 2.83 -15.35 -13.78
C THR A 209 2.93 -16.74 -13.14
N GLY A 210 3.10 -16.82 -11.82
CA GLY A 210 3.26 -18.06 -11.07
C GLY A 210 4.65 -18.70 -11.16
N GLY A 211 5.61 -18.04 -11.81
CA GLY A 211 6.99 -18.50 -11.97
C GLY A 211 7.87 -18.25 -10.74
N GLU A 212 9.01 -18.94 -10.66
CA GLU A 212 10.00 -18.76 -9.60
C GLU A 212 11.21 -17.95 -10.10
N ILE A 213 11.82 -17.17 -9.20
CA ILE A 213 13.01 -16.38 -9.51
C ILE A 213 14.23 -17.29 -9.56
N ALA A 214 14.69 -17.64 -10.75
CA ALA A 214 15.84 -18.51 -10.95
C ALA A 214 17.17 -17.74 -10.94
N SER A 215 18.19 -18.28 -10.28
CA SER A 215 19.57 -17.78 -10.39
C SER A 215 20.51 -18.75 -11.13
N THR A 216 20.14 -20.02 -11.17
CA THR A 216 20.91 -21.13 -11.78
C THR A 216 20.07 -21.76 -12.87
N PHE A 217 20.71 -22.12 -14.00
CA PHE A 217 20.02 -22.59 -15.21
C PHE A 217 20.48 -23.98 -15.68
N ASP A 218 21.25 -24.70 -14.87
CA ASP A 218 21.86 -25.97 -15.28
C ASP A 218 20.84 -27.11 -15.45
N ASN A 219 19.77 -27.12 -14.64
CA ASN A 219 18.72 -28.14 -14.69
C ASN A 219 17.37 -27.49 -15.05
N PRO A 220 16.75 -27.86 -16.19
CA PRO A 220 15.43 -27.36 -16.57
C PRO A 220 14.30 -27.75 -15.63
N GLU A 221 14.35 -28.95 -15.06
CA GLU A 221 13.28 -29.46 -14.19
C GLU A 221 13.21 -28.76 -12.83
N SER A 222 14.29 -28.10 -12.40
CA SER A 222 14.32 -27.41 -11.10
C SER A 222 13.73 -26.00 -11.13
N VAL A 223 13.33 -25.48 -12.30
CA VAL A 223 12.86 -24.10 -12.45
C VAL A 223 11.40 -24.08 -12.83
N LYS A 224 10.57 -23.46 -11.99
CA LYS A 224 9.17 -23.23 -12.31
C LYS A 224 9.03 -22.03 -13.25
N LEU A 225 8.66 -22.27 -14.49
CA LEU A 225 8.39 -21.23 -15.48
C LEU A 225 7.05 -20.54 -15.18
N GLY A 226 6.97 -19.24 -15.46
CA GLY A 226 5.74 -18.46 -15.41
C GLY A 226 4.96 -18.58 -16.72
N HIS A 227 3.64 -18.41 -16.64
CA HIS A 227 2.75 -18.48 -17.79
C HIS A 227 1.87 -17.23 -17.91
N CYS A 228 1.67 -16.76 -19.14
CA CYS A 228 0.83 -15.62 -19.47
C CYS A 228 0.26 -15.79 -20.89
N LYS A 229 -0.99 -15.34 -21.14
CA LYS A 229 -1.62 -15.53 -22.46
C LYS A 229 -1.01 -14.63 -23.54
N VAL A 230 -0.81 -13.36 -23.24
CA VAL A 230 -0.28 -12.38 -24.19
C VAL A 230 0.68 -11.44 -23.49
N ILE A 231 1.84 -11.21 -24.09
CA ILE A 231 2.74 -10.10 -23.73
C ILE A 231 2.77 -9.17 -24.93
N GLU A 232 2.45 -7.90 -24.74
CA GLU A 232 2.51 -6.91 -25.82
C GLU A 232 3.03 -5.55 -25.34
N GLU A 233 3.67 -4.81 -26.24
CA GLU A 233 4.06 -3.42 -26.02
C GLU A 233 2.84 -2.50 -26.23
N ILE A 234 2.35 -1.87 -25.16
CA ILE A 234 1.27 -0.88 -25.19
C ILE A 234 1.82 0.52 -25.02
N MET A 235 1.09 1.51 -25.54
CA MET A 235 1.42 2.93 -25.37
C MET A 235 0.40 3.58 -24.42
N ILE A 236 0.86 4.07 -23.28
CA ILE A 236 0.04 4.79 -22.31
C ILE A 236 0.53 6.24 -22.27
N GLY A 237 -0.20 7.14 -22.94
CA GLY A 237 0.26 8.51 -23.15
C GLY A 237 1.40 8.53 -24.16
N GLU A 238 2.58 8.98 -23.75
CA GLU A 238 3.79 9.01 -24.59
C GLU A 238 4.74 7.84 -24.31
N ASP A 239 4.54 7.13 -23.21
CA ASP A 239 5.40 6.04 -22.78
C ASP A 239 4.97 4.70 -23.37
N ARG A 240 5.97 3.89 -23.74
CA ARG A 240 5.78 2.49 -24.13
C ARG A 240 6.08 1.59 -22.95
N LEU A 241 5.13 0.72 -22.64
CA LEU A 241 5.12 -0.18 -21.50
C LEU A 241 4.85 -1.60 -21.98
N ILE A 242 5.23 -2.59 -21.19
CA ILE A 242 4.96 -3.99 -21.50
C ILE A 242 3.74 -4.44 -20.68
N HIS A 243 2.73 -4.91 -21.36
CA HIS A 243 1.48 -5.41 -20.77
C HIS A 243 1.45 -6.94 -20.83
N PHE A 244 1.18 -7.56 -19.69
CA PHE A 244 1.05 -9.00 -19.50
C PHE A 244 -0.41 -9.34 -19.25
N SER A 245 -1.12 -9.86 -20.26
CA SER A 245 -2.55 -10.18 -20.18
C SER A 245 -2.83 -11.66 -19.95
N GLY A 246 -3.91 -11.96 -19.23
CA GLY A 246 -4.35 -13.34 -19.02
C GLY A 246 -3.37 -14.15 -18.17
N VAL A 247 -3.17 -13.67 -16.95
CA VAL A 247 -2.20 -14.19 -15.98
C VAL A 247 -2.84 -15.28 -15.11
N GLU A 248 -2.05 -16.25 -14.65
CA GLU A 248 -2.59 -17.48 -14.02
C GLU A 248 -2.95 -17.29 -12.54
N MET A 249 -2.07 -16.66 -11.75
CA MET A 249 -2.30 -16.48 -10.30
C MET A 249 -2.97 -15.15 -9.95
N GLY A 250 -2.63 -14.08 -10.68
CA GLY A 250 -3.24 -12.75 -10.54
C GLY A 250 -3.09 -12.13 -9.14
N GLN A 251 -2.06 -12.52 -8.37
CA GLN A 251 -1.86 -12.08 -6.98
C GLN A 251 -1.10 -10.75 -6.84
N ALA A 252 -0.71 -10.14 -7.96
CA ALA A 252 -0.19 -8.78 -8.02
C ALA A 252 -0.94 -8.05 -9.14
N CYS A 253 -1.03 -6.73 -9.03
CA CYS A 253 -1.75 -5.92 -10.01
C CYS A 253 -1.10 -4.56 -10.20
N THR A 254 -1.43 -3.91 -11.31
CA THR A 254 -0.94 -2.57 -11.62
C THR A 254 -2.11 -1.60 -11.73
N ILE A 255 -2.07 -0.54 -10.93
CA ILE A 255 -3.00 0.59 -11.03
C ILE A 255 -2.27 1.69 -11.80
N VAL A 256 -2.81 2.07 -12.94
CA VAL A 256 -2.31 3.20 -13.73
C VAL A 256 -3.07 4.45 -13.32
N LEU A 257 -2.37 5.44 -12.78
CA LEU A 257 -2.91 6.76 -12.46
C LEU A 257 -2.62 7.73 -13.61
N ARG A 258 -3.68 8.35 -14.12
CA ARG A 258 -3.64 9.41 -15.14
C ARG A 258 -4.01 10.74 -14.49
N GLY A 259 -3.44 11.84 -14.96
CA GLY A 259 -3.69 13.13 -14.33
C GLY A 259 -3.04 14.30 -15.05
N ALA A 260 -3.59 15.49 -14.86
CA ALA A 260 -3.16 16.69 -15.59
C ALA A 260 -1.76 17.18 -15.19
N SER A 261 -1.33 16.95 -13.94
CA SER A 261 -0.03 17.37 -13.44
C SER A 261 0.58 16.33 -12.50
N GLU A 262 1.91 16.35 -12.38
CA GLU A 262 2.64 15.45 -11.47
C GLU A 262 2.22 15.64 -10.01
N HIS A 263 1.99 16.89 -9.57
CA HIS A 263 1.52 17.16 -8.21
C HIS A 263 0.15 16.52 -7.90
N VAL A 264 -0.76 16.52 -8.88
CA VAL A 264 -2.07 15.85 -8.73
C VAL A 264 -1.88 14.33 -8.68
N LEU A 265 -0.96 13.79 -9.48
CA LEU A 265 -0.64 12.36 -9.48
C LEU A 265 0.01 11.90 -8.17
N ASP A 266 0.92 12.69 -7.60
CA ASP A 266 1.55 12.40 -6.31
C ASP A 266 0.53 12.39 -5.17
N GLU A 267 -0.39 13.37 -5.16
CA GLU A 267 -1.46 13.39 -4.17
C GLU A 267 -2.48 12.27 -4.39
N ALA A 268 -2.78 11.91 -5.64
CA ALA A 268 -3.63 10.77 -5.98
C ALA A 268 -3.01 9.43 -5.55
N GLU A 269 -1.71 9.23 -5.79
CA GLU A 269 -0.96 8.05 -5.33
C GLU A 269 -1.01 7.93 -3.81
N ARG A 270 -0.71 9.03 -3.09
CA ARG A 270 -0.81 9.06 -1.63
C ARG A 270 -2.23 8.78 -1.14
N SER A 271 -3.21 9.40 -1.78
CA SER A 271 -4.63 9.23 -1.45
C SER A 271 -5.09 7.78 -1.59
N LEU A 272 -4.69 7.13 -2.68
CA LEU A 272 -4.98 5.75 -2.99
C LEU A 272 -4.22 4.80 -2.07
N HIS A 273 -2.94 5.07 -1.79
CA HIS A 273 -2.12 4.28 -0.87
C HIS A 273 -2.75 4.19 0.53
N ASP A 274 -3.26 5.29 1.06
CA ASP A 274 -3.96 5.29 2.34
C ASP A 274 -5.24 4.43 2.29
N ALA A 275 -6.00 4.45 1.18
CA ALA A 275 -7.17 3.60 1.02
C ALA A 275 -6.77 2.11 0.96
N LEU A 276 -5.75 1.77 0.17
CA LEU A 276 -5.20 0.41 0.10
C LEU A 276 -4.69 -0.08 1.47
N CYS A 277 -4.05 0.80 2.26
CA CYS A 277 -3.63 0.51 3.63
C CYS A 277 -4.81 0.12 4.51
N VAL A 278 -5.88 0.92 4.54
CA VAL A 278 -7.05 0.64 5.38
C VAL A 278 -7.76 -0.64 4.93
N LEU A 279 -7.94 -0.82 3.62
CA LEU A 279 -8.61 -1.98 3.05
C LEU A 279 -7.84 -3.29 3.29
N SER A 280 -6.53 -3.31 3.05
CA SER A 280 -5.69 -4.49 3.29
C SER A 280 -5.72 -4.93 4.76
N GLN A 281 -5.72 -3.98 5.70
CA GLN A 281 -5.87 -4.28 7.12
C GLN A 281 -7.28 -4.77 7.48
N THR A 282 -8.31 -4.29 6.78
CA THR A 282 -9.71 -4.70 6.97
C THR A 282 -9.99 -6.10 6.41
N VAL A 283 -9.25 -6.54 5.38
CA VAL A 283 -9.29 -7.94 4.94
C VAL A 283 -8.79 -8.90 6.03
N ASN A 284 -7.79 -8.49 6.80
CA ASN A 284 -7.30 -9.26 7.94
C ASN A 284 -8.21 -9.15 9.17
N ASP A 285 -8.69 -7.95 9.47
CA ASP A 285 -9.63 -7.67 10.55
C ASP A 285 -10.95 -7.14 9.99
N THR A 286 -11.91 -8.04 9.79
CA THR A 286 -13.17 -7.80 9.08
C THR A 286 -14.17 -6.95 9.86
N ARG A 287 -13.82 -6.53 11.08
CA ARG A 287 -14.68 -5.71 11.94
C ARG A 287 -14.73 -4.26 11.47
N VAL A 288 -15.95 -3.77 11.30
CA VAL A 288 -16.24 -2.40 10.86
C VAL A 288 -17.03 -1.64 11.93
N LEU A 289 -16.90 -0.32 11.89
CA LEU A 289 -17.64 0.62 12.72
C LEU A 289 -18.28 1.68 11.83
N PHE A 290 -19.25 2.40 12.35
CA PHE A 290 -19.72 3.62 11.70
C PHE A 290 -18.69 4.75 11.87
N GLY A 291 -18.62 5.66 10.90
CA GLY A 291 -17.73 6.81 10.94
C GLY A 291 -18.42 8.11 11.36
N GLY A 292 -17.95 9.24 10.83
CA GLY A 292 -18.61 10.54 11.01
C GLY A 292 -18.69 11.04 12.46
N GLY A 293 -17.73 10.66 13.32
CA GLY A 293 -17.74 11.04 14.73
C GLY A 293 -18.55 10.13 15.66
N TRP A 294 -19.30 9.16 15.10
CA TRP A 294 -20.05 8.19 15.88
C TRP A 294 -19.17 7.38 16.86
N PRO A 295 -18.01 6.82 16.49
CA PRO A 295 -17.24 5.97 17.40
C PRO A 295 -16.67 6.78 18.56
N GLU A 296 -16.28 8.03 18.32
CA GLU A 296 -15.80 8.95 19.36
C GLU A 296 -16.89 9.31 20.36
N MET A 297 -18.12 9.55 19.89
CA MET A 297 -19.26 9.84 20.76
C MET A 297 -19.71 8.63 21.58
N VAL A 298 -19.68 7.45 20.97
CA VAL A 298 -19.93 6.17 21.64
C VAL A 298 -18.94 5.95 22.79
N MET A 299 -17.64 6.17 22.54
CA MET A 299 -16.61 6.08 23.57
C MET A 299 -16.82 7.15 24.65
N ALA A 300 -17.11 8.40 24.25
CA ALA A 300 -17.29 9.51 25.17
C ALA A 300 -18.44 9.29 26.16
N LYS A 301 -19.54 8.68 25.71
CA LYS A 301 -20.69 8.32 26.57
C LYS A 301 -20.29 7.34 27.68
N GLU A 302 -19.66 6.21 27.31
CA GLU A 302 -19.26 5.18 28.28
C GLU A 302 -18.19 5.69 29.26
N VAL A 303 -17.26 6.50 28.76
CA VAL A 303 -16.23 7.15 29.59
C VAL A 303 -16.85 8.16 30.55
N ASP A 304 -17.87 8.93 30.14
CA ASP A 304 -18.59 9.85 31.04
C ASP A 304 -19.34 9.09 32.15
N GLU A 305 -20.00 7.97 31.81
CA GLU A 305 -20.64 7.11 32.81
C GLU A 305 -19.64 6.51 33.79
N LEU A 306 -18.44 6.13 33.32
CA LEU A 306 -17.35 5.69 34.18
C LEU A 306 -16.85 6.80 35.10
N ALA A 307 -16.75 8.03 34.59
CA ALA A 307 -16.34 9.19 35.39
C ALA A 307 -17.29 9.43 36.56
N ARG A 308 -18.61 9.31 36.34
CA ARG A 308 -19.64 9.45 37.39
C ARG A 308 -19.57 8.36 38.47
N LYS A 309 -19.17 7.15 38.10
CA LYS A 309 -19.02 6.01 39.04
C LYS A 309 -17.71 6.06 39.82
N THR A 310 -16.68 6.73 39.30
CA THR A 310 -15.34 6.75 39.89
C THR A 310 -15.22 7.87 40.91
N PRO A 311 -14.91 7.60 42.19
CA PRO A 311 -14.72 8.66 43.18
C PRO A 311 -13.32 9.32 43.08
N GLY A 312 -13.25 10.56 43.53
CA GLY A 312 -11.98 11.28 43.75
C GLY A 312 -11.39 11.94 42.50
N LYS A 313 -10.11 12.34 42.57
CA LYS A 313 -9.44 13.16 41.55
C LYS A 313 -9.28 12.50 40.18
N LYS A 314 -9.34 11.16 40.12
CA LYS A 314 -9.28 10.39 38.87
C LYS A 314 -10.51 10.64 37.98
N SER A 315 -11.68 10.89 38.59
CA SER A 315 -12.92 11.19 37.85
C SER A 315 -12.76 12.37 36.90
N HIS A 316 -12.09 13.44 37.34
CA HIS A 316 -11.84 14.62 36.51
C HIS A 316 -10.93 14.33 35.31
N ALA A 317 -9.99 13.40 35.45
CA ALA A 317 -9.15 12.96 34.32
C ALA A 317 -9.96 12.13 33.32
N ILE A 318 -10.84 11.24 33.81
CA ILE A 318 -11.73 10.44 32.95
C ILE A 318 -12.72 11.36 32.21
N ASP A 319 -13.32 12.34 32.89
CA ASP A 319 -14.18 13.35 32.28
C ASP A 319 -13.45 14.20 31.23
N ALA A 320 -12.20 14.59 31.51
CA ALA A 320 -11.37 15.29 30.52
C ALA A 320 -11.09 14.41 29.29
N PHE A 321 -10.92 13.10 29.46
CA PHE A 321 -10.76 12.16 28.35
C PHE A 321 -12.02 12.07 27.48
N SER A 322 -13.21 12.01 28.10
CA SER A 322 -14.48 12.07 27.37
C SER A 322 -14.61 13.35 26.54
N ARG A 323 -14.25 14.51 27.13
CA ARG A 323 -14.22 15.78 26.40
C ARG A 323 -13.22 15.79 25.24
N ALA A 324 -12.06 15.18 25.42
CA ALA A 324 -11.05 15.06 24.36
C ALA A 324 -11.54 14.21 23.18
N LEU A 325 -12.26 13.11 23.44
CA LEU A 325 -12.89 12.31 22.38
C LEU A 325 -13.90 13.13 21.57
N GLN A 326 -14.69 13.97 22.24
CA GLN A 326 -15.69 14.82 21.58
C GLN A 326 -15.07 15.96 20.76
N ALA A 327 -13.81 16.33 21.03
CA ALA A 327 -13.12 17.34 20.24
C ALA A 327 -12.92 16.90 18.78
N ILE A 328 -12.88 15.59 18.49
CA ILE A 328 -12.76 15.06 17.13
C ILE A 328 -14.00 15.43 16.29
N PRO A 329 -15.24 15.03 16.65
CA PRO A 329 -16.42 15.47 15.93
C PRO A 329 -16.61 16.99 15.96
N THR A 330 -16.19 17.70 17.02
CA THR A 330 -16.18 19.18 17.03
C THR A 330 -15.32 19.73 15.90
N THR A 331 -14.09 19.22 15.74
CA THR A 331 -13.16 19.66 14.69
C THR A 331 -13.69 19.31 13.29
N ILE A 332 -14.38 18.18 13.14
CA ILE A 332 -15.04 17.82 11.86
C ILE A 332 -16.11 18.86 11.51
N ALA A 333 -16.97 19.24 12.47
CA ALA A 333 -18.00 20.25 12.26
C ALA A 333 -17.41 21.65 11.98
N ASP A 334 -16.35 22.04 12.70
CA ASP A 334 -15.67 23.33 12.50
C ASP A 334 -15.05 23.42 11.10
N ASN A 335 -14.37 22.36 10.64
CA ASN A 335 -13.79 22.29 9.30
C ASN A 335 -14.85 22.31 8.19
N ALA A 336 -16.06 21.84 8.49
CA ALA A 336 -17.21 21.92 7.60
C ALA A 336 -17.89 23.31 7.60
N GLY A 337 -17.51 24.21 8.51
CA GLY A 337 -18.14 25.52 8.68
C GLY A 337 -19.52 25.48 9.36
N LEU A 338 -19.83 24.40 10.08
CA LEU A 338 -21.08 24.22 10.83
C LEU A 338 -20.94 24.79 12.26
N ASP A 339 -22.07 25.06 12.93
CA ASP A 339 -22.06 25.38 14.37
C ASP A 339 -21.74 24.11 15.18
N SER A 340 -20.46 23.94 15.51
CA SER A 340 -19.98 22.76 16.23
C SER A 340 -20.57 22.63 17.63
N ALA A 341 -20.95 23.73 18.29
CA ALA A 341 -21.56 23.68 19.61
C ALA A 341 -22.98 23.11 19.54
N GLU A 342 -23.77 23.56 18.56
CA GLU A 342 -25.11 23.04 18.32
C GLU A 342 -25.05 21.56 17.88
N MET A 343 -24.19 21.24 16.91
CA MET A 343 -24.06 19.88 16.37
C MET A 343 -23.68 18.85 17.43
N ILE A 344 -22.70 19.17 18.29
CA ILE A 344 -22.29 18.27 19.37
C ILE A 344 -23.38 18.12 20.43
N SER A 345 -24.13 19.18 20.71
CA SER A 345 -25.27 19.12 21.64
C SER A 345 -26.35 18.17 21.12
N GLN A 346 -26.74 18.30 19.84
CA GLN A 346 -27.71 17.42 19.19
C GLN A 346 -27.20 15.97 19.14
N LEU A 347 -25.94 15.77 18.76
CA LEU A 347 -25.31 14.45 18.68
C LEU A 347 -25.27 13.76 20.06
N ARG A 348 -24.92 14.49 21.14
CA ARG A 348 -25.02 13.96 22.51
C ARG A 348 -26.43 13.49 22.85
N ALA A 349 -27.45 14.29 22.52
CA ALA A 349 -28.84 13.95 22.80
C ALA A 349 -29.28 12.67 22.06
N GLU A 350 -28.88 12.51 20.81
CA GLU A 350 -29.15 11.30 20.02
C GLU A 350 -28.43 10.07 20.58
N HIS A 351 -27.15 10.18 20.96
CA HIS A 351 -26.38 9.07 21.53
C HIS A 351 -26.86 8.61 22.91
N HIS A 352 -27.67 9.40 23.61
CA HIS A 352 -28.35 8.95 24.82
C HIS A 352 -29.52 7.99 24.56
N LYS A 353 -30.09 7.98 23.35
CA LYS A 353 -31.12 7.02 22.93
C LYS A 353 -30.54 5.62 22.72
N GLU A 354 -31.39 4.60 22.79
CA GLU A 354 -31.00 3.20 22.50
C GLU A 354 -30.78 3.00 20.99
N ASN A 355 -29.78 2.18 20.61
CA ASN A 355 -29.43 1.85 19.22
C ASN A 355 -29.18 3.06 18.29
N CYS A 356 -28.47 4.07 18.81
CA CYS A 356 -28.11 5.24 18.03
C CYS A 356 -26.99 4.92 17.02
N THR A 357 -27.22 5.24 15.75
CA THR A 357 -26.26 5.20 14.62
C THR A 357 -25.93 6.60 14.10
N ALA A 358 -26.23 7.64 14.89
CA ALA A 358 -26.14 9.02 14.46
C ALA A 358 -24.68 9.52 14.40
N GLY A 359 -24.34 10.30 13.38
CA GLY A 359 -23.06 10.96 13.24
C GLY A 359 -23.24 12.34 12.60
N ILE A 360 -22.13 13.00 12.30
CA ILE A 360 -22.13 14.30 11.63
C ILE A 360 -22.19 14.07 10.12
N ASP A 361 -23.28 14.45 9.49
CA ASP A 361 -23.36 14.57 8.04
C ASP A 361 -22.91 15.97 7.61
N VAL A 362 -21.69 16.03 7.08
CA VAL A 362 -21.05 17.27 6.61
C VAL A 362 -21.74 17.84 5.36
N ILE A 363 -22.42 17.00 4.56
CA ILE A 363 -23.03 17.44 3.29
C ILE A 363 -24.36 18.15 3.57
N THR A 364 -25.20 17.55 4.41
CA THR A 364 -26.50 18.15 4.78
C THR A 364 -26.37 19.17 5.90
N GLY A 365 -25.27 19.15 6.65
CA GLY A 365 -25.06 20.01 7.81
C GLY A 365 -25.91 19.61 9.02
N THR A 366 -26.34 18.35 9.10
CA THR A 366 -27.23 17.85 10.15
C THR A 366 -26.71 16.57 10.79
N VAL A 367 -27.31 16.17 11.91
CA VAL A 367 -27.04 14.87 12.55
C VAL A 367 -27.79 13.79 11.76
N GLY A 368 -27.05 12.90 11.11
CA GLY A 368 -27.57 11.89 10.19
C GLY A 368 -27.27 10.46 10.62
N ASP A 369 -28.01 9.49 10.07
CA ASP A 369 -27.82 8.06 10.32
C ASP A 369 -26.66 7.52 9.47
N MET A 370 -25.52 7.21 10.10
CA MET A 370 -24.29 6.79 9.43
C MET A 370 -24.45 5.44 8.71
N GLN A 371 -25.35 4.59 9.19
CA GLN A 371 -25.63 3.32 8.55
C GLN A 371 -26.32 3.51 7.20
N LYS A 372 -27.29 4.43 7.12
CA LYS A 372 -28.01 4.75 5.87
C LYS A 372 -27.14 5.51 4.88
N LEU A 373 -26.25 6.36 5.40
CA LEU A 373 -25.29 7.12 4.58
C LEU A 373 -24.10 6.27 4.12
N GLY A 374 -23.95 5.04 4.63
CA GLY A 374 -22.86 4.15 4.25
C GLY A 374 -21.48 4.64 4.70
N ILE A 375 -21.42 5.42 5.79
CA ILE A 375 -20.15 5.95 6.31
C ILE A 375 -19.60 4.94 7.31
N GLN A 376 -18.61 4.18 6.89
CA GLN A 376 -17.98 3.11 7.68
C GLN A 376 -16.47 3.30 7.77
N GLU A 377 -15.90 2.87 8.89
CA GLU A 377 -14.47 2.90 9.17
C GLU A 377 -14.00 1.55 9.72
N SER A 378 -12.71 1.25 9.55
CA SER A 378 -12.11 0.03 10.09
C SER A 378 -11.98 0.10 11.61
N PHE A 379 -12.42 -0.95 12.31
CA PHE A 379 -12.26 -1.06 13.76
C PHE A 379 -10.79 -0.95 14.19
N LYS A 380 -9.90 -1.64 13.46
CA LYS A 380 -8.47 -1.69 13.76
C LYS A 380 -7.83 -0.30 13.74
N VAL A 381 -8.24 0.54 12.79
CA VAL A 381 -7.75 1.92 12.67
C VAL A 381 -8.18 2.74 13.90
N LYS A 382 -9.46 2.69 14.29
CA LYS A 382 -9.95 3.42 15.47
C LYS A 382 -9.34 2.92 16.77
N GLN A 383 -9.15 1.61 16.90
CA GLN A 383 -8.46 1.03 18.04
C GLN A 383 -7.00 1.53 18.13
N ALA A 384 -6.28 1.56 17.01
CA ALA A 384 -4.92 2.07 16.97
C ALA A 384 -4.85 3.56 17.34
N ILE A 385 -5.76 4.40 16.81
CA ILE A 385 -5.84 5.82 17.15
C ILE A 385 -6.02 6.02 18.66
N LEU A 386 -6.96 5.30 19.28
CA LEU A 386 -7.22 5.41 20.72
C LEU A 386 -5.99 5.02 21.55
N LEU A 387 -5.36 3.89 21.24
CA LEU A 387 -4.22 3.37 21.99
C LEU A 387 -2.98 4.26 21.81
N SER A 388 -2.61 4.57 20.56
CA SER A 388 -1.44 5.40 20.27
C SER A 388 -1.57 6.82 20.83
N ALA A 389 -2.75 7.43 20.76
CA ALA A 389 -2.97 8.75 21.38
C ALA A 389 -2.85 8.70 22.91
N THR A 390 -3.37 7.64 23.54
CA THR A 390 -3.27 7.46 25.00
C THR A 390 -1.83 7.23 25.44
N GLU A 391 -1.07 6.40 24.71
CA GLU A 391 0.35 6.15 24.97
C GLU A 391 1.18 7.42 24.82
N ALA A 392 0.95 8.21 23.76
CA ALA A 392 1.63 9.48 23.54
C ALA A 392 1.33 10.48 24.67
N ALA A 393 0.06 10.62 25.07
CA ALA A 393 -0.33 11.48 26.18
C ALA A 393 0.33 11.04 27.49
N GLU A 394 0.38 9.73 27.74
CA GLU A 394 1.04 9.19 28.92
C GLU A 394 2.55 9.46 28.93
N MET A 395 3.24 9.28 27.80
CA MET A 395 4.67 9.59 27.68
C MET A 395 4.95 11.05 28.02
N ILE A 396 4.19 11.98 27.45
CA ILE A 396 4.38 13.42 27.68
C ILE A 396 4.06 13.81 29.12
N LEU A 397 2.95 13.29 29.68
CA LEU A 397 2.54 13.59 31.06
C LEU A 397 3.53 13.08 32.13
N ARG A 398 4.38 12.11 31.78
CA ARG A 398 5.44 11.59 32.66
C ARG A 398 6.69 12.47 32.67
N VAL A 399 6.89 13.29 31.64
CA VAL A 399 8.06 14.18 31.56
C VAL A 399 7.86 15.33 32.54
N ASP A 400 8.78 15.43 33.50
CA ASP A 400 8.89 16.53 34.44
C ASP A 400 9.95 17.56 34.02
N GLU A 401 11.04 17.09 33.40
CA GLU A 401 12.14 17.94 32.94
C GLU A 401 12.66 17.52 31.56
N ILE A 402 13.01 18.51 30.72
CA ILE A 402 13.63 18.30 29.41
C ILE A 402 15.04 18.89 29.45
N ILE A 403 16.06 18.03 29.41
CA ILE A 403 17.46 18.45 29.39
C ILE A 403 17.96 18.43 27.95
N THR A 404 18.35 19.59 27.43
CA THR A 404 18.90 19.73 26.07
C THR A 404 20.41 19.86 26.11
N CYS A 405 21.14 18.98 25.42
CA CYS A 405 22.58 19.11 25.22
C CYS A 405 22.90 20.30 24.29
N ALA A 406 24.06 20.92 24.50
CA ALA A 406 24.54 21.96 23.59
C ALA A 406 24.73 21.41 22.16
N PRO A 407 24.32 22.14 21.11
CA PRO A 407 24.52 21.70 19.74
C PRO A 407 26.01 21.57 19.42
N ARG A 408 26.36 20.60 18.57
CA ARG A 408 27.75 20.36 18.17
C ARG A 408 28.33 21.63 17.56
N ARG A 409 29.41 22.15 18.15
CA ARG A 409 30.15 23.28 17.59
C ARG A 409 30.73 22.83 16.24
N ARG A 410 30.48 23.61 15.18
CA ARG A 410 31.22 23.46 13.93
C ARG A 410 32.64 23.95 14.21
N GLU A 411 33.61 23.06 14.09
CA GLU A 411 35.01 23.47 13.98
C GLU A 411 35.17 24.08 12.58
N ASP A 412 35.44 25.38 12.50
CA ASP A 412 35.91 25.99 11.27
C ASP A 412 37.26 25.34 10.95
N ARG A 413 37.27 24.42 9.97
CA ARG A 413 38.51 23.88 9.42
C ARG A 413 39.23 25.04 8.73
N MET A 414 40.25 25.56 9.41
CA MET A 414 41.20 26.56 8.90
C MET A 414 41.98 26.03 7.71
#